data_AF-A0A5J4RBJ5-F1
#
_entry.id   AF-A0A5J4RBJ5-F1
#
_cell.length_a   1.000
_cell.length_b   1.000
_cell.length_c   1.000
_cell.angle_alpha   90.00
_cell.angle_beta   90.00
_cell.angle_gamma   90.00
#
_symmetry.space_group_name_H-M   'P 1'
#
loop_
_entity.id
_entity.type
_entity.pdbx_description
1 polymer ?
#
loop_
_entity_poly.entity_id
_entity_poly.type
_entity_poly.pdbx_seq_one_letter_code
_entity_poly.pdbx_strand_id
1 'polypeptide(L)' 'MNSLLNLYELKETHINTVRISTMYVRQEAGSNVLLNGMTLTNGISRNATEVTLAGEHAEINLCG' A
#
# COMPACT_ATOMS: atom_id res chain seq x y z
N MET A 1 -2.71 -21.69 -6.45
CA MET A 1 -1.90 -20.79 -7.29
C MET A 1 -1.48 -19.66 -6.37
N ASN A 2 -0.18 -19.44 -6.17
CA ASN A 2 0.28 -18.37 -5.27
C ASN A 2 0.36 -17.07 -6.06
N SER A 3 -0.30 -16.01 -5.59
CA SER A 3 -0.32 -14.70 -6.23
C SER A 3 0.69 -13.76 -5.59
N LEU A 4 1.48 -13.08 -6.42
CA LEU A 4 2.44 -12.06 -6.01
C LEU A 4 2.00 -10.70 -6.56
N LEU A 5 1.98 -9.67 -5.70
CA LEU A 5 1.76 -8.29 -6.11
C LEU A 5 2.81 -7.38 -5.47
N ASN A 6 3.52 -6.62 -6.30
CA ASN A 6 4.39 -5.54 -5.85
C ASN A 6 3.80 -4.21 -6.34
N LEU A 7 3.40 -3.35 -5.41
CA LEU A 7 2.84 -2.04 -5.69
C LEU A 7 3.79 -0.96 -5.15
N TYR A 8 4.22 -0.09 -6.07
CA TYR A 8 5.05 1.07 -5.74
C TYR A 8 4.24 2.34 -5.97
N GLU A 9 4.06 3.15 -4.93
CA GLU A 9 3.40 4.44 -5.01
C GLU A 9 4.43 5.55 -4.88
N LEU A 10 4.58 6.38 -5.92
CA LEU A 10 5.41 7.58 -5.88
C LEU A 10 4.53 8.81 -5.70
N LYS A 11 4.77 9.59 -4.64
CA LYS A 11 4.04 10.82 -4.36
C LYS A 11 4.93 12.04 -4.60
N GLU A 12 4.58 12.76 -5.65
CA GLU A 12 5.09 14.09 -5.97
C GLU A 12 3.89 15.00 -6.22
N THR A 13 3.63 15.90 -5.28
CA THR A 13 2.48 16.80 -5.32
C THR A 13 2.87 18.21 -4.89
N HIS A 14 2.16 19.21 -5.40
CA HIS A 14 2.39 20.61 -5.03
C HIS A 14 2.15 20.84 -3.52
N ILE A 15 2.84 21.82 -2.92
CA ILE A 15 2.78 22.10 -1.46
C ILE A 15 1.39 22.50 -0.97
N ASN A 16 0.55 23.02 -1.87
CA ASN A 16 -0.84 23.39 -1.58
C ASN A 16 -1.84 22.23 -1.78
N THR A 17 -1.36 21.03 -2.14
CA THR A 17 -2.22 19.85 -2.33
C THR A 17 -2.54 19.20 -0.99
N VAL A 18 -3.82 18.92 -0.75
CA VAL A 18 -4.26 18.00 0.32
C VAL A 18 -4.65 16.67 -0.32
N ARG A 19 -3.97 15.59 0.07
CA ARG A 19 -4.27 14.24 -0.43
C ARG A 19 -4.62 13.30 0.71
N ILE A 20 -5.78 12.67 0.60
CA ILE A 20 -6.22 11.63 1.53
C ILE A 20 -6.44 10.36 0.71
N SER A 21 -5.74 9.29 1.05
CA SER A 21 -5.92 7.99 0.41
C SER A 21 -6.14 6.87 1.44
N THR A 22 -6.91 5.87 1.04
CA THR A 22 -7.06 4.62 1.78
C THR A 22 -7.00 3.47 0.81
N MET A 23 -6.10 2.52 1.06
CA MET A 23 -5.92 1.32 0.26
C MET A 23 -6.38 0.11 1.06
N TYR A 24 -7.22 -0.72 0.46
CA TYR A 24 -7.72 -1.95 1.05
C TYR A 24 -7.09 -3.15 0.33
N VAL A 25 -6.50 -4.06 1.09
CA VAL A 25 -5.89 -5.28 0.56
C VAL A 25 -6.51 -6.48 1.27
N ARG A 26 -7.07 -7.41 0.51
CA ARG A 26 -7.49 -8.72 1.02
C ARG A 26 -6.63 -9.80 0.38
N GLN A 27 -6.04 -10.64 1.20
CA GLN A 27 -5.12 -11.69 0.81
C GLN A 27 -5.69 -13.07 1.12
N GLU A 28 -5.79 -13.93 0.12
CA GLU A 28 -6.17 -15.33 0.30
C GLU A 28 -4.92 -16.21 0.50
N ALA A 29 -5.09 -17.52 0.70
CA ALA A 29 -4.00 -18.39 1.14
C ALA A 29 -2.81 -18.40 0.17
N GLY A 30 -1.60 -18.31 0.73
CA GLY A 30 -0.34 -18.36 -0.01
C GLY A 30 -0.02 -17.14 -0.89
N SER A 31 -0.74 -16.02 -0.75
CA SER A 31 -0.42 -14.78 -1.46
C SER A 31 0.67 -13.96 -0.77
N ASN A 32 1.45 -13.21 -1.56
CA ASN A 32 2.44 -12.28 -1.03
C ASN A 32 2.27 -10.90 -1.68
N VAL A 33 2.21 -9.85 -0.85
CA VAL A 33 2.06 -8.47 -1.29
C VAL A 33 3.22 -7.63 -0.76
N LEU A 34 3.87 -6.86 -1.64
CA LEU A 34 4.73 -5.75 -1.27
C LEU A 34 4.01 -4.44 -1.61
N LEU A 35 3.85 -3.57 -0.62
CA LEU A 35 3.39 -2.21 -0.78
C LEU A 35 4.55 -1.28 -0.38
N ASN A 36 5.05 -0.48 -1.32
CA ASN A 36 6.13 0.45 -1.05
C ASN A 36 5.73 1.86 -1.50
N GLY A 37 5.37 2.70 -0.53
CA GLY A 37 5.11 4.11 -0.74
C GLY A 37 6.39 4.92 -0.61
N MET A 38 6.61 5.85 -1.53
CA MET A 38 7.69 6.84 -1.46
C MET A 38 7.11 8.24 -1.65
N THR A 39 7.44 9.14 -0.73
CA THR A 39 7.08 10.56 -0.84
C THR A 39 8.32 11.37 -1.19
N LEU A 40 8.32 11.97 -2.39
CA LEU A 40 9.37 12.91 -2.82
C LEU A 40 9.02 14.32 -2.37
N THR A 41 7.81 14.78 -2.71
CA THR A 41 7.28 16.08 -2.30
C THR A 41 5.78 15.99 -2.07
N ASN A 42 5.31 16.72 -1.06
CA ASN A 42 3.89 16.83 -0.80
C ASN A 42 3.51 18.14 -0.12
N GLY A 43 2.24 18.51 -0.27
CA GLY A 43 1.54 19.29 0.74
C GLY A 43 1.10 18.40 1.90
N ILE A 44 -0.14 18.55 2.35
CA ILE A 44 -0.67 17.73 3.45
C ILE A 44 -1.12 16.37 2.90
N SER A 45 -0.63 15.28 3.51
CA SER A 45 -0.99 13.92 3.12
C SER A 45 -1.41 13.07 4.30
N ARG A 46 -2.49 12.30 4.14
CA ARG A 46 -2.84 11.15 4.99
C ARG A 46 -3.01 9.92 4.10
N ASN A 47 -2.21 8.89 4.34
CA ASN A 47 -2.35 7.59 3.71
C ASN A 47 -2.76 6.58 4.79
N ALA A 48 -3.80 5.79 4.52
CA ALA A 48 -4.17 4.64 5.34
C ALA A 48 -4.12 3.37 4.49
N THR A 49 -3.67 2.26 5.07
CA THR A 49 -3.68 0.94 4.45
C THR A 49 -4.38 -0.03 5.39
N GLU A 50 -5.41 -0.67 4.89
CA GLU A 50 -6.20 -1.67 5.63
C GLU A 50 -5.98 -3.04 4.99
N VAL A 51 -5.47 -3.99 5.77
CA VAL A 51 -5.05 -5.29 5.27
C VAL A 51 -5.85 -6.39 5.97
N THR A 52 -6.48 -7.25 5.19
CA THR A 52 -7.12 -8.48 5.66
C THR A 52 -6.32 -9.67 5.15
N LEU A 53 -5.66 -10.40 6.06
CA LEU A 53 -5.04 -11.70 5.78
C LEU A 53 -6.10 -12.78 5.98
N ALA A 54 -6.80 -13.15 4.91
CA ALA A 54 -7.95 -14.04 4.96
C ALA A 54 -7.62 -15.53 4.82
N GLY A 55 -6.43 -15.87 4.30
CA GLY A 55 -5.99 -17.25 4.14
C GLY A 55 -4.64 -17.52 4.78
N GLU A 56 -4.38 -18.80 5.06
CA GLU A 56 -3.11 -19.26 5.64
C GLU A 56 -1.92 -18.93 4.74
N HIS A 57 -0.78 -18.62 5.36
CA HIS A 57 0.45 -18.27 4.66
C HIS A 57 0.36 -17.04 3.73
N ALA A 58 -0.63 -16.16 3.95
CA ALA A 58 -0.64 -14.84 3.34
C ALA A 58 0.43 -13.94 4.00
N GLU A 59 1.25 -13.28 3.18
CA GLU A 59 2.36 -12.45 3.64
C GLU A 59 2.24 -11.02 3.09
N ILE A 60 2.66 -10.03 3.88
CA ILE A 60 2.72 -8.64 3.44
C ILE A 60 3.96 -7.93 3.93
N ASN A 61 4.55 -7.13 3.03
CA ASN A 61 5.57 -6.15 3.35
C ASN A 61 5.00 -4.75 3.09
N LEU A 62 4.81 -3.96 4.13
CA LEU A 62 4.32 -2.59 4.03
C LEU A 62 5.47 -1.62 4.36
N CYS A 63 5.91 -0.88 3.35
CA CYS A 63 6.98 0.11 3.41
C CYS A 63 6.43 1.49 3.02
N GLY A 64 6.88 2.55 3.68
CA GLY A 64 6.40 3.91 3.49
C GLY A 64 7.43 4.97 3.84
#